data_AF-A0A093J290-F1
#
_entry.id   AF-A0A093J290-F1
#
_cell.length_a   1.000
_cell.length_b   1.000
_cell.length_c   1.000
_cell.angle_alpha   90.00
_cell.angle_beta   90.00
_cell.angle_gamma   90.00
#
_symmetry.space_group_name_H-M   'P 1'
#
loop_
_entity.id
_entity.type
_entity.pdbx_description
1 polymer ?
#
loop_
_entity_poly.entity_id
_entity_poly.type
_entity_poly.pdbx_seq_one_letter_code
_entity_poly.pdbx_strand_id
1 'polypeptide(L)' 'MFDLKAWAEYVVQWAAEDPYGFLTTVILCLTPLFMVSAALSWKLAKMIEAREREQKKKQKRQENIAKAKRAKKD' A
#
# COMPACT_ATOMS: atom_id res chain seq x y z
N MET A 1 -25.42 -20.04 9.27
CA MET A 1 -25.19 -19.00 8.24
C MET A 1 -25.12 -17.69 8.98
N PHE A 2 -24.04 -16.89 8.81
CA PHE A 2 -23.92 -15.62 9.52
C PHE A 2 -25.06 -14.70 9.08
N ASP A 3 -25.91 -14.28 10.02
CA ASP A 3 -27.00 -13.36 9.75
C ASP A 3 -26.45 -11.93 9.73
N LEU A 4 -26.05 -11.50 8.53
CA LEU A 4 -25.51 -10.17 8.27
C LEU A 4 -26.50 -9.07 8.64
N LYS A 5 -27.81 -9.34 8.54
CA LYS A 5 -28.85 -8.36 8.87
C LYS A 5 -28.91 -8.16 10.38
N ALA A 6 -28.96 -9.24 11.16
CA ALA A 6 -28.94 -9.17 12.62
C ALA A 6 -27.65 -8.51 13.15
N TRP A 7 -26.51 -8.77 12.52
CA TRP A 7 -25.24 -8.12 12.87
C TRP A 7 -25.25 -6.63 12.55
N ALA A 8 -25.74 -6.22 11.38
CA ALA A 8 -25.81 -4.81 11.00
C ALA A 8 -26.79 -4.04 11.90
N GLU A 9 -27.95 -4.61 12.21
CA GLU A 9 -28.92 -4.01 13.14
C GLU A 9 -28.31 -3.81 14.53
N TYR A 10 -27.58 -4.80 15.05
CA TYR A 10 -26.85 -4.67 16.31
C TYR A 10 -25.81 -3.53 16.29
N VAL A 11 -25.02 -3.43 15.22
CA VAL A 11 -24.00 -2.38 15.06
C VAL A 11 -24.66 -0.99 14.97
N VAL A 12 -25.76 -0.88 14.24
CA VAL A 12 -26.50 0.39 14.11
C VAL A 12 -27.16 0.79 15.42
N GLN A 13 -27.75 -0.17 16.15
CA GLN A 13 -28.32 0.09 17.47
C GLN A 13 -27.24 0.54 18.46
N TRP A 14 -26.08 -0.12 18.46
CA TRP A 14 -24.96 0.29 19.30
C TRP A 14 -24.45 1.70 18.97
N ALA A 15 -24.35 2.05 17.68
CA ALA A 15 -23.98 3.40 17.25
C ALA A 15 -25.02 4.47 17.66
N ALA A 16 -26.29 4.10 17.81
CA ALA A 16 -27.36 4.99 18.25
C ALA A 16 -27.41 5.17 19.79
N GLU A 17 -27.15 4.10 20.55
CA GLU A 17 -27.18 4.12 22.02
C GLU A 17 -25.93 4.77 22.62
N ASP A 18 -24.73 4.50 22.08
CA ASP A 18 -23.48 5.12 22.51
C ASP A 18 -22.60 5.51 21.32
N PRO A 19 -22.87 6.68 20.71
CA PRO A 19 -22.12 7.15 19.55
C PRO A 19 -20.63 7.35 19.83
N TYR A 20 -20.27 7.81 21.03
CA TYR A 20 -18.88 8.11 21.39
C TYR A 20 -18.09 6.84 21.68
N GLY A 21 -18.67 5.87 22.40
CA GLY A 21 -18.05 4.55 22.61
C GLY A 21 -17.91 3.75 21.32
N PHE A 22 -18.92 3.83 20.43
CA PHE A 22 -18.84 3.27 19.07
C PHE A 22 -17.65 3.85 18.30
N LEU A 23 -17.60 5.19 18.17
CA LEU A 23 -16.54 5.87 17.43
C LEU A 23 -15.17 5.61 18.02
N THR A 24 -15.02 5.63 19.35
CA THR A 24 -13.75 5.37 20.02
C THR A 24 -13.25 3.97 19.73
N THR A 25 -14.13 2.97 19.81
CA THR A 25 -13.76 1.57 19.53
C THR A 25 -13.38 1.38 18.06
N VAL A 26 -14.16 1.96 17.14
CA VAL A 26 -13.88 1.91 15.71
C VAL A 26 -12.53 2.57 15.40
N ILE A 27 -12.27 3.77 15.95
CA ILE A 27 -11.00 4.48 15.76
C ILE A 27 -9.85 3.68 16.37
N LEU A 28 -9.97 3.18 17.59
CA LEU A 28 -8.94 2.38 18.24
C LEU A 28 -8.59 1.11 17.47
N CYS A 29 -9.55 0.48 16.79
CA CYS A 29 -9.30 -0.66 15.92
C CYS A 29 -8.70 -0.24 14.57
N LEU A 30 -9.23 0.83 13.96
CA LEU A 30 -8.80 1.28 12.63
C LEU A 30 -7.41 1.92 12.63
N THR A 31 -7.07 2.73 13.64
CA THR A 31 -5.78 3.43 13.72
C THR A 31 -4.57 2.50 13.63
N PRO A 32 -4.44 1.41 14.42
CA PRO A 32 -3.31 0.50 14.30
C PRO A 32 -3.32 -0.26 12.97
N LEU A 33 -4.49 -0.67 12.47
CA LEU A 33 -4.60 -1.31 11.16
C LEU A 33 -4.12 -0.39 10.03
N PHE A 34 -4.49 0.89 10.11
CA PHE A 34 -4.08 1.89 9.14
C PHE A 34 -2.57 2.18 9.22
N MET A 35 -2.01 2.25 10.43
CA MET A 35 -0.57 2.40 10.63
C MET A 35 0.22 1.23 10.04
N VAL A 36 -0.23 -0.01 10.26
CA VAL A 36 0.40 -1.20 9.68
C VAL A 36 0.29 -1.16 8.15
N SER A 37 -0.88 -0.83 7.62
CA SER A 37 -1.09 -0.67 6.17
C SER A 37 -0.17 0.38 5.56
N ALA A 38 -0.02 1.53 6.22
CA ALA A 38 0.87 2.61 5.80
C ALA A 38 2.35 2.17 5.83
N ALA A 39 2.78 1.49 6.89
CA ALA A 39 4.15 0.98 7.01
C ALA A 39 4.47 -0.05 5.92
N LEU A 40 3.54 -0.96 5.63
CA LEU A 40 3.68 -1.95 4.56
C LEU A 40 3.70 -1.28 3.17
N SER A 41 2.82 -0.31 2.94
CA SER A 41 2.76 0.47 1.70
C SER A 41 4.07 1.25 1.47
N TRP A 42 4.64 1.82 2.53
CA TRP A 42 5.93 2.51 2.44
C TRP A 42 7.08 1.55 2.14
N LYS A 43 7.11 0.38 2.78
CA LYS A 43 8.10 -0.67 2.49
C LYS A 43 8.00 -1.13 1.04
N LEU A 44 6.77 -1.31 0.52
CA LEU A 44 6.53 -1.67 -0.87
C LEU A 44 7.00 -0.58 -1.84
N ALA A 45 6.67 0.69 -1.55
CA ALA A 45 7.12 1.83 -2.35
C ALA A 45 8.65 1.89 -2.45
N LYS A 46 9.37 1.69 -1.33
CA LYS A 46 10.84 1.64 -1.33
C LYS A 46 11.40 0.50 -2.19
N MET A 47 10.77 -0.68 -2.18
CA MET A 47 11.21 -1.80 -3.02
C MET A 47 10.99 -1.51 -4.51
N ILE A 48 9.90 -0.84 -4.86
CA ILE A 48 9.63 -0.40 -6.24
C ILE A 48 10.69 0.61 -6.68
N GLU A 49 10.97 1.63 -5.86
CA GLU A 49 11.96 2.65 -6.17
C GLU A 49 13.38 2.06 -6.35
N ALA A 50 13.77 1.11 -5.48
CA ALA A 50 15.05 0.42 -5.60
C ALA A 50 15.14 -0.37 -6.92
N ARG A 51 14.09 -1.13 -7.27
CA ARG A 51 14.02 -1.87 -8.55
C ARG A 51 14.10 -0.96 -9.76
N GLU A 52 13.39 0.18 -9.75
CA GLU A 52 13.46 1.14 -10.84
C GLU A 52 14.86 1.74 -11.01
N ARG A 53 15.53 2.10 -9.91
CA ARG A 53 16.90 2.64 -9.96
C ARG A 53 17.88 1.63 -10.55
N GLU A 54 17.77 0.36 -10.18
CA GLU A 54 18.59 -0.71 -10.75
C GLU A 54 18.32 -0.94 -12.24
N GLN A 55 17.05 -0.97 -12.64
CA GLN A 55 16.67 -1.11 -14.04
C GLN A 55 17.16 0.08 -14.88
N LYS A 56 17.02 1.32 -14.39
CA LYS A 56 17.54 2.52 -15.06
C LYS A 56 19.06 2.45 -15.23
N LYS A 57 19.81 1.96 -14.24
CA LYS A 57 21.27 1.75 -14.36
C LYS A 57 21.61 0.69 -15.41
N LYS A 58 20.87 -0.43 -15.43
CA LYS A 58 21.06 -1.50 -16.42
C LYS A 58 20.75 -1.04 -17.84
N GLN A 59 19.66 -0.28 -18.04
CA GLN A 59 19.30 0.32 -19.33
C GLN A 59 20.37 1.28 -19.82
N LYS A 60 20.80 2.25 -19.00
CA LYS A 60 21.88 3.19 -19.37
C LYS A 60 23.17 2.48 -19.77
N ARG A 61 23.53 1.39 -19.09
CA ARG A 61 24.72 0.60 -19.43
C ARG A 61 24.56 -0.08 -20.79
N GLN A 62 23.39 -0.66 -21.08
CA GLN A 62 23.11 -1.29 -22.37
C GLN A 62 23.08 -0.28 -23.51
N GLU A 63 22.47 0.89 -23.31
CA GLU A 63 22.46 1.99 -24.29
C GLU A 63 23.87 2.47 -24.62
N ASN A 64 24.74 2.63 -23.62
CA ASN A 64 26.13 3.03 -23.84
C ASN A 64 26.93 1.97 -24.60
N ILE A 65 26.72 0.68 -24.29
CA ILE A 65 27.34 -0.43 -25.04
C ILE A 65 26.83 -0.46 -26.48
N ALA A 66 25.52 -0.27 -26.70
CA ALA A 66 24.93 -0.24 -28.03
C ALA A 66 25.45 0.96 -28.86
N LYS A 67 25.57 2.15 -28.25
CA LYS A 67 26.17 3.33 -28.88
C LYS A 67 27.64 3.10 -29.24
N ALA A 68 28.44 2.54 -28.33
CA ALA A 68 29.84 2.22 -28.60
C ALA A 68 30.02 1.15 -29.68
N LYS A 69 29.13 0.15 -29.76
CA LYS A 69 29.12 -0.85 -30.83
C LYS A 69 28.73 -0.27 -32.18
N ARG A 70 27.79 0.69 -32.23
CA ARG A 70 27.41 1.40 -33.47
C ARG A 70 28.55 2.28 -33.98
N ALA A 71 29.19 3.05 -33.09
CA ALA A 71 30.31 3.93 -33.44
C ALA A 71 31.59 3.21 -33.91
N LYS A 72 31.70 1.89 -33.70
CA LYS A 72 32.81 1.05 -34.22
C LYS A 72 32.49 0.41 -35.58
N LYS A 73 31.26 0.55 -36.07
CA LYS A 73 30.79 -0.07 -37.32
C LYS A 73 30.81 0.91 -38.50
N ASP A 74 30.87 2.22 -38.22
CA ASP A 74 31.24 3.27 -39.18
C ASP A 74 32.76 3.41 -39.24
#